data_AF-A0A816F9V8-F1
#
_entry.id   AF-A0A816F9V8-F1
#
_cell.length_a   1.000
_cell.length_b   1.000
_cell.length_c   1.000
_cell.angle_alpha   90.00
_cell.angle_beta   90.00
_cell.angle_gamma   90.00
#
_symmetry.space_group_name_H-M   'P 1'
#
loop_
_entity.id
_entity.type
_entity.pdbx_description
1 polymer ?
#
loop_
_entity_poly.entity_id
_entity_poly.type
_entity_poly.pdbx_seq_one_letter_code
_entity_poly.pdbx_strand_id
1 'polypeptide(L)'
;MEVANLSEIIVRNKLRHDLRNVTLVYAVSNKLQARSFLATEYWLDWRTVNVVTEQNIRNIIRKDVGEILSRRERAIDGFGCNTCYRHYWQLYWEMNGRRYKINKDNAQVNVWDIDRGGDLEITLLNEGIHIRVDFKLPSGNAYFYAENV
;
A
#
# COMPACT_ATOMS: atom_id res chain seq x y z
N MET A 1 -18.46 -12.41 3.59
CA MET A 1 -17.08 -11.87 3.59
C MET A 1 -17.19 -10.39 3.85
N GLU A 2 -16.58 -9.88 4.91
CA GLU A 2 -16.63 -8.45 5.23
C GLU A 2 -15.62 -7.71 4.36
N VAL A 3 -16.14 -6.80 3.53
CA VAL A 3 -15.36 -5.93 2.66
C VAL A 3 -15.41 -4.53 3.25
N ALA A 4 -14.26 -4.02 3.69
CA ALA A 4 -14.10 -2.61 4.02
C ALA A 4 -13.82 -1.85 2.72
N ASN A 5 -14.80 -1.08 2.24
CA ASN A 5 -14.59 -0.20 1.10
C ASN A 5 -13.90 1.08 1.60
N LEU A 6 -12.70 1.35 1.09
CA LEU A 6 -12.08 2.67 1.24
C LEU A 6 -12.77 3.64 0.28
N SER A 7 -13.03 4.87 0.73
CA SER A 7 -13.71 5.90 -0.07
C SER A 7 -12.75 6.46 -1.12
N GLU A 8 -11.71 7.14 -0.67
CA GLU A 8 -10.65 7.66 -1.53
C GLU A 8 -9.27 7.14 -1.10
N ILE A 9 -8.33 7.19 -2.05
CA ILE A 9 -6.90 7.06 -1.74
C ILE A 9 -6.23 8.36 -2.15
N ILE A 10 -5.67 9.06 -1.17
CA ILE A 10 -5.07 10.38 -1.33
C ILE A 10 -3.55 10.23 -1.27
N VAL A 11 -2.88 10.45 -2.39
CA VAL A 11 -1.42 10.43 -2.47
C VAL A 11 -0.88 11.85 -2.43
N ARG A 12 -0.13 12.19 -1.38
CA ARG A 12 0.45 13.50 -1.13
C ARG A 12 1.95 13.51 -1.41
N ASN A 13 2.36 14.35 -2.35
CA ASN A 13 3.75 14.63 -2.63
C ASN A 13 4.25 15.81 -1.78
N LYS A 14 4.90 15.54 -0.65
CA LYS A 14 5.61 16.57 0.14
C LYS A 14 7.09 16.68 -0.23
N LEU A 15 7.52 16.13 -1.37
CA LEU A 15 8.86 16.33 -1.91
C LEU A 15 8.96 17.70 -2.59
N ARG A 16 10.17 18.08 -3.00
CA ARG A 16 10.42 19.32 -3.77
C ARG A 16 10.42 19.10 -5.29
N HIS A 17 10.10 17.90 -5.73
CA HIS A 17 10.15 17.48 -7.13
C HIS A 17 8.79 16.91 -7.53
N ASP A 18 8.46 17.01 -8.81
CA ASP A 18 7.28 16.40 -9.38
C ASP A 18 7.45 14.88 -9.43
N LEU A 19 6.37 14.15 -9.19
CA LEU A 19 6.31 12.70 -9.32
C LEU A 19 5.57 12.35 -10.60
N ARG A 20 6.15 11.47 -11.40
CA ARG A 20 5.53 10.96 -12.62
C ARG A 20 5.26 9.46 -12.51
N ASN A 21 4.34 8.97 -13.33
CA ASN A 21 4.00 7.55 -13.43
C ASN A 21 3.71 6.91 -12.05
N VAL A 22 3.04 7.67 -11.16
CA VAL A 22 2.80 7.20 -9.79
C VAL A 22 1.79 6.07 -9.85
N THR A 23 2.21 4.87 -9.44
CA THR A 23 1.39 3.67 -9.47
C THR A 23 1.28 3.08 -8.07
N LEU A 24 0.04 2.95 -7.58
CA LEU A 24 -0.26 2.26 -6.35
C LEU A 24 -0.58 0.79 -6.64
N VAL A 25 0.02 -0.10 -5.85
CA VAL A 25 -0.26 -1.52 -5.88
C VAL A 25 -0.75 -1.95 -4.51
N TYR A 26 -1.88 -2.63 -4.50
CA TYR A 26 -2.46 -3.27 -3.34
C TYR A 26 -2.55 -4.77 -3.59
N ALA A 27 -2.09 -5.57 -2.64
CA ALA A 27 -2.11 -7.01 -2.73
C ALA A 27 -2.61 -7.62 -1.43
N VAL A 28 -3.19 -8.82 -1.54
CA VAL A 28 -3.69 -9.55 -0.37
C VAL A 28 -3.14 -10.96 -0.29
N SER A 29 -2.89 -11.43 0.93
CA SER A 29 -2.57 -12.82 1.23
C SER A 29 -3.39 -13.34 2.43
N ASN A 30 -3.38 -14.65 2.67
CA ASN A 30 -4.19 -15.26 3.73
C ASN A 30 -3.79 -14.74 5.14
N LYS A 31 -4.79 -14.54 6.04
CA LYS A 31 -4.58 -14.30 7.49
C LYS A 31 -4.50 -15.63 8.25
N LEU A 32 -3.73 -15.64 9.33
CA LEU A 32 -3.79 -16.69 10.35
C LEU A 32 -4.83 -16.25 11.39
N GLN A 33 -5.91 -17.01 11.59
CA GLN A 33 -6.74 -16.88 12.79
C GLN A 33 -6.90 -18.28 13.40
N ALA A 34 -6.24 -18.48 14.53
CA ALA A 34 -6.44 -19.65 15.37
C ALA A 34 -7.81 -19.52 16.06
N ARG A 35 -8.89 -19.98 15.41
CA ARG A 35 -10.22 -20.19 16.01
C ARG A 35 -11.16 -20.96 15.08
N SER A 36 -10.75 -22.12 14.55
CA SER A 36 -11.69 -23.17 14.12
C SER A 36 -10.92 -24.40 13.62
N PHE A 37 -11.41 -25.58 14.00
CA PHE A 37 -10.77 -26.89 13.89
C PHE A 37 -10.80 -27.52 12.48
N LEU A 38 -11.12 -26.76 11.43
CA LEU A 38 -11.31 -27.30 10.08
C LEU A 38 -10.89 -26.28 9.02
N ALA A 39 -9.60 -26.16 8.72
CA ALA A 39 -9.20 -25.71 7.38
C ALA A 39 -8.00 -26.49 6.89
N THR A 40 -8.12 -26.99 5.67
CA THR A 40 -7.01 -27.54 4.91
C THR A 40 -6.17 -26.38 4.36
N GLU A 41 -4.88 -26.42 4.71
CA GLU A 41 -3.75 -25.64 4.18
C GLU A 41 -3.50 -24.23 4.74
N TYR A 42 -2.78 -24.25 5.85
CA TYR A 42 -2.24 -23.14 6.64
C TYR A 42 -0.71 -23.10 6.53
N TRP A 43 -0.10 -22.39 5.58
CA TRP A 43 1.38 -22.47 5.41
C TRP A 43 2.10 -21.18 4.98
N LEU A 44 1.50 -20.00 5.08
CA LEU A 44 2.16 -18.78 4.59
C LEU A 44 2.83 -17.94 5.69
N ASP A 45 4.16 -17.98 5.76
CA ASP A 45 4.97 -16.97 6.45
C ASP A 45 4.81 -15.64 5.70
N TRP A 46 4.33 -14.59 6.38
CA TRP A 46 4.14 -13.26 5.78
C TRP A 46 5.44 -12.70 5.19
N ARG A 47 6.60 -13.19 5.65
CA ARG A 47 7.93 -12.82 5.13
C ARG A 47 8.17 -13.30 3.71
N THR A 48 7.47 -14.33 3.24
CA THR A 48 7.62 -14.89 1.89
C THR A 48 6.71 -14.26 0.86
N VAL A 49 5.85 -13.31 1.26
CA VAL A 49 5.07 -12.49 0.33
C VAL A 49 6.01 -11.55 -0.41
N ASN A 50 5.85 -11.44 -1.72
CA ASN A 50 6.56 -10.44 -2.52
C ASN A 50 5.60 -9.81 -3.53
N VAL A 51 5.23 -8.53 -3.31
CA VAL A 51 4.32 -7.76 -4.18
C VAL A 51 4.92 -7.47 -5.55
N VAL A 52 6.24 -7.41 -5.66
CA VAL A 52 6.95 -7.10 -6.91
C VAL A 52 6.95 -8.30 -7.85
N THR A 53 7.25 -9.49 -7.33
CA THR A 53 7.26 -10.75 -8.10
C THR A 53 5.93 -11.50 -8.07
N GLU A 54 4.91 -10.93 -7.43
CA GLU A 54 3.59 -11.52 -7.20
C GLU A 54 3.62 -12.86 -6.44
N GLN A 55 4.67 -13.11 -5.65
CA GLN A 55 4.84 -14.35 -4.91
C GLN A 55 3.92 -14.37 -3.68
N ASN A 56 3.18 -15.48 -3.53
CA ASN A 56 2.32 -15.74 -2.37
C ASN A 56 1.19 -14.71 -2.19
N ILE A 57 0.67 -14.19 -3.31
CA ILE A 57 -0.44 -13.25 -3.38
C ILE A 57 -1.69 -13.97 -3.89
N ARG A 58 -2.84 -13.60 -3.32
CA ARG A 58 -4.15 -14.11 -3.72
C ARG A 58 -4.86 -13.19 -4.73
N ASN A 59 -4.75 -11.89 -4.54
CA ASN A 59 -5.32 -10.88 -5.43
C ASN A 59 -4.45 -9.63 -5.40
N ILE A 60 -4.41 -8.91 -6.52
CA ILE A 60 -3.63 -7.70 -6.72
C ILE A 60 -4.46 -6.66 -7.47
N ILE A 61 -4.41 -5.42 -7.01
CA ILE A 61 -5.04 -4.26 -7.63
C ILE A 61 -3.94 -3.25 -7.92
N ARG A 62 -3.94 -2.73 -9.15
CA ARG A 62 -3.04 -1.66 -9.58
C ARG A 62 -3.87 -0.44 -9.94
N LYS A 63 -3.51 0.70 -9.39
CA LYS A 63 -4.17 1.98 -9.67
C LYS A 63 -3.12 2.96 -10.18
N ASP A 64 -3.37 3.50 -11.36
CA ASP A 64 -2.62 4.65 -11.85
C ASP A 64 -3.08 5.89 -11.10
N VAL A 65 -2.14 6.50 -10.39
CA VAL A 65 -2.33 7.79 -9.73
C VAL A 65 -1.89 8.91 -10.68
N GLY A 66 -1.04 8.65 -11.66
CA GLY A 66 -0.56 9.63 -12.63
C GLY A 66 0.47 10.60 -12.08
N GLU A 67 0.56 11.79 -12.67
CA GLU A 67 1.48 12.85 -12.21
C GLU A 67 0.95 13.53 -10.94
N ILE A 68 1.88 13.83 -10.02
CA ILE A 68 1.64 14.61 -8.80
C ILE A 68 2.73 15.68 -8.68
N LEU A 69 2.35 16.93 -8.90
CA LEU A 69 3.26 18.07 -8.80
C LEU A 69 3.86 18.21 -7.40
N SER A 70 5.03 18.83 -7.32
CA SER A 70 5.70 19.18 -6.07
C SER A 70 4.75 19.89 -5.10
N ARG A 71 4.71 19.40 -3.84
CA ARG A 71 3.85 19.95 -2.76
C ARG A 71 2.35 19.88 -3.05
N ARG A 72 1.91 18.98 -3.94
CA ARG A 72 0.50 18.72 -4.24
C ARG A 72 0.09 17.31 -3.84
N GLU A 73 -1.19 17.04 -4.00
CA GLU A 73 -1.78 15.74 -3.77
C GLU A 73 -2.70 15.37 -4.93
N ARG A 74 -3.00 14.07 -5.01
CA ARG A 74 -3.97 13.54 -5.95
C ARG A 74 -4.80 12.46 -5.27
N ALA A 75 -6.11 12.56 -5.43
CA ALA A 75 -7.06 11.54 -5.01
C ALA A 75 -7.38 10.62 -6.19
N ILE A 76 -7.59 9.34 -5.88
CA ILE A 76 -8.14 8.34 -6.79
C ILE A 76 -9.25 7.58 -6.08
N ASP A 77 -10.13 6.96 -6.86
CA ASP A 77 -11.18 6.09 -6.32
C ASP A 77 -10.58 4.96 -5.48
N GLY A 78 -11.11 4.83 -4.26
CA GLY A 78 -10.84 3.71 -3.38
C GLY A 78 -11.37 2.39 -3.94
N PHE A 79 -11.26 1.35 -3.12
CA PHE A 79 -11.72 0.01 -3.49
C PHE A 79 -11.98 -0.85 -2.25
N GLY A 80 -12.68 -1.97 -2.49
CA GLY A 80 -12.99 -2.95 -1.48
C GLY A 80 -11.77 -3.72 -1.02
N CYS A 81 -11.52 -3.68 0.29
CA CYS A 81 -10.49 -4.44 0.98
C CYS A 81 -11.14 -5.54 1.82
N ASN A 82 -10.87 -6.81 1.51
CA ASN A 82 -11.41 -7.91 2.30
C ASN A 82 -10.66 -8.00 3.64
N THR A 83 -11.35 -7.75 4.75
CA THR A 83 -10.75 -7.68 6.08
C THR A 83 -10.33 -9.05 6.61
N CYS A 84 -10.69 -10.16 5.95
CA CYS A 84 -10.20 -11.50 6.27
C CYS A 84 -8.79 -11.79 5.72
N TYR A 85 -8.17 -10.88 4.96
CA TYR A 85 -6.81 -11.04 4.41
C TYR A 85 -5.81 -10.04 4.99
N ARG A 86 -4.52 -10.38 4.89
CA ARG A 86 -3.42 -9.45 5.13
C ARG A 86 -3.26 -8.56 3.92
N HIS A 87 -2.98 -7.29 4.15
CA HIS A 87 -2.93 -6.28 3.10
C HIS A 87 -1.50 -5.76 2.95
N TYR A 88 -1.01 -5.82 1.72
CA TYR A 88 0.33 -5.41 1.34
C TYR A 88 0.24 -4.33 0.28
N TRP A 89 1.16 -3.38 0.35
CA TRP A 89 1.15 -2.19 -0.47
C TRP A 89 2.50 -1.99 -1.12
N GLN A 90 2.50 -1.44 -2.31
CA GLN A 90 3.70 -0.99 -2.99
C GLN A 90 3.34 0.29 -3.75
N LEU A 91 4.28 1.22 -3.83
CA LEU A 91 4.11 2.48 -4.55
C LEU A 91 5.32 2.64 -5.47
N TYR A 92 5.08 2.88 -6.75
CA TYR A 92 6.12 3.18 -7.73
C TYR A 92 5.95 4.61 -8.22
N TRP A 93 7.06 5.29 -8.49
CA TRP A 93 7.04 6.62 -9.11
C TRP A 93 8.37 6.92 -9.79
N GLU A 94 8.37 7.97 -10.60
CA GLU A 94 9.56 8.57 -11.18
C GLU A 94 9.76 9.98 -10.64
N MET A 95 11.02 10.33 -10.35
CA MET A 95 11.41 11.65 -9.87
C MET A 95 12.84 11.93 -10.34
N ASN A 96 13.10 13.11 -10.93
CA ASN A 96 14.44 13.48 -11.42
C ASN A 96 15.06 12.45 -12.39
N GLY A 97 14.25 11.85 -13.27
CA GLY A 97 14.70 10.84 -14.24
C GLY A 97 15.06 9.48 -13.63
N ARG A 98 14.75 9.26 -12.35
CA ARG A 98 15.00 8.02 -11.62
C ARG A 98 13.69 7.38 -11.21
N ARG A 99 13.64 6.05 -11.24
CA ARG A 99 12.50 5.28 -10.76
C ARG A 99 12.68 4.89 -9.30
N TYR A 100 11.60 4.92 -8.55
CA TYR A 100 11.59 4.60 -7.12
C TYR A 100 10.45 3.64 -6.80
N LYS A 101 10.65 2.88 -5.72
CA LYS A 101 9.58 2.12 -5.05
C LYS A 101 9.76 2.12 -3.55
N ILE A 102 8.77 1.64 -2.79
CA ILE A 102 8.96 1.25 -1.38
C ILE A 102 9.98 0.10 -1.32
N ASN A 103 10.98 0.23 -0.46
CA ASN A 103 12.12 -0.70 -0.30
C ASN A 103 11.77 -2.05 0.34
N LYS A 104 10.49 -2.32 0.55
CA LYS A 104 10.00 -3.52 1.19
C LYS A 104 8.91 -4.14 0.33
N ASP A 105 9.21 -5.31 -0.21
CA ASP A 105 8.32 -6.04 -1.12
C ASP A 105 7.11 -6.66 -0.38
N ASN A 106 7.12 -6.66 0.95
CA ASN A 106 6.01 -7.07 1.81
C ASN A 106 5.61 -5.94 2.79
N ALA A 107 5.55 -4.70 2.32
CA ALA A 107 5.08 -3.56 3.09
C ALA A 107 3.62 -3.73 3.51
N GLN A 108 3.41 -4.16 4.76
CA GLN A 108 2.09 -4.52 5.28
C GLN A 108 1.40 -3.33 5.94
N VAL A 109 0.19 -3.00 5.49
CA VAL A 109 -0.70 -2.00 6.11
C VAL A 109 -2.11 -2.56 6.10
N ASN A 110 -2.56 -3.13 7.23
CA ASN A 110 -3.85 -3.81 7.28
C ASN A 110 -5.01 -2.81 7.31
N VAL A 111 -6.05 -3.13 6.54
CA VAL A 111 -7.35 -2.48 6.54
C VAL A 111 -8.30 -3.29 7.42
N TRP A 112 -9.05 -2.59 8.26
CA TRP A 112 -9.99 -3.14 9.23
C TRP A 112 -11.38 -2.54 9.04
N ASP A 113 -12.39 -3.08 9.74
CA ASP A 113 -13.77 -2.59 9.59
C ASP A 113 -13.96 -1.13 10.01
N ILE A 114 -13.14 -0.61 10.93
CA ILE A 114 -13.15 0.81 11.32
C ILE A 114 -12.71 1.75 10.18
N ASP A 115 -12.02 1.23 9.16
CA ASP A 115 -11.59 2.00 7.99
C ASP A 115 -12.67 2.11 6.91
N ARG A 116 -13.81 1.42 7.09
CA ARG A 116 -14.90 1.41 6.12
C ARG A 116 -15.45 2.81 5.88
N GLY A 117 -15.47 3.23 4.62
CA GLY A 117 -15.89 4.57 4.21
C GLY A 117 -14.88 5.66 4.53
N GLY A 118 -13.73 5.31 5.12
CA GLY A 118 -12.63 6.23 5.37
C GLY A 118 -11.66 6.30 4.19
N ASP A 119 -10.81 7.32 4.24
CA ASP A 119 -9.77 7.54 3.24
C ASP A 119 -8.45 6.93 3.68
N LEU A 120 -7.70 6.41 2.71
CA LEU A 120 -6.29 6.08 2.89
C LEU A 120 -5.44 7.27 2.48
N GLU A 121 -4.67 7.81 3.42
CA GLU A 121 -3.71 8.86 3.12
C GLU A 121 -2.30 8.26 2.94
N ILE A 122 -1.68 8.49 1.79
CA ILE A 122 -0.30 8.09 1.48
C ILE A 122 0.54 9.36 1.31
N THR A 123 1.55 9.59 2.13
CA THR A 123 2.38 10.80 2.08
C THR A 123 3.84 10.48 1.80
N LEU A 124 4.39 11.00 0.71
CA LEU A 124 5.81 10.96 0.41
C LEU A 124 6.49 12.22 0.97
N LEU A 125 7.50 12.08 1.81
CA LEU A 125 8.28 13.21 2.35
C LEU A 125 9.77 12.90 2.41
N ASN A 126 10.59 13.96 2.40
CA ASN A 126 12.02 13.84 2.65
C ASN A 126 12.27 13.71 4.15
N GLU A 127 13.05 12.71 4.54
CA GLU A 127 13.56 12.51 5.89
C GLU A 127 15.07 12.30 5.82
N GLY A 128 15.82 13.39 5.95
CA GLY A 128 17.27 13.39 5.76
C GLY A 128 17.64 12.96 4.33
N ILE A 129 18.35 11.84 4.23
CA ILE A 129 18.79 11.25 2.95
C ILE A 129 17.77 10.27 2.35
N HIS A 130 16.69 9.96 3.08
CA HIS A 130 15.68 9.00 2.67
C HIS A 130 14.40 9.70 2.23
N ILE A 131 13.63 9.03 1.38
CA ILE A 131 12.22 9.38 1.14
C ILE A 131 11.40 8.42 2.00
N ARG A 132 10.61 8.96 2.93
CA ARG A 132 9.66 8.19 3.74
C ARG A 132 8.29 8.23 3.08
N VAL A 133 7.61 7.10 3.08
CA VAL A 133 6.23 6.91 2.59
C VAL A 133 5.36 6.53 3.78
N ASP A 134 4.56 7.46 4.25
CA ASP A 134 3.63 7.27 5.35
C ASP A 134 2.27 6.81 4.83
N PHE A 135 1.71 5.77 5.42
CA PHE A 135 0.34 5.31 5.23
C PHE A 135 -0.45 5.62 6.49
N LYS A 136 -1.63 6.21 6.32
CA LYS A 136 -2.51 6.57 7.43
C LYS A 136 -3.95 6.17 7.12
N LEU A 137 -4.51 5.39 8.05
CA LEU A 137 -5.89 4.94 8.10
C LEU A 137 -6.46 5.26 9.49
N PRO A 138 -7.78 5.33 9.65
CA PRO A 138 -8.42 5.40 10.97
C PRO A 138 -7.93 4.33 11.95
N SER A 139 -7.68 3.12 11.47
CA SER A 139 -7.20 1.99 12.27
C SER A 139 -5.73 2.05 12.67
N GLY A 140 -4.92 2.90 12.02
CA GLY A 140 -3.50 3.01 12.35
C GLY A 140 -2.63 3.58 11.22
N ASN A 141 -1.36 3.76 11.57
CA ASN A 141 -0.34 4.31 10.69
C ASN A 141 0.78 3.30 10.48
N ALA A 142 1.38 3.32 9.29
CA ALA A 142 2.61 2.61 8.97
C ALA A 142 3.50 3.50 8.13
N TYR A 143 4.81 3.25 8.12
CA TYR A 143 5.72 3.95 7.21
C TYR A 143 6.76 3.00 6.66
N PHE A 144 7.27 3.35 5.48
CA PHE A 144 8.35 2.65 4.80
C PHE A 144 9.29 3.65 4.15
N TYR A 145 10.46 3.19 3.72
CA TYR A 145 11.39 4.03 2.96
C TYR A 145 11.36 3.67 1.48
N ALA A 146 11.72 4.63 0.65
CA ALA A 146 11.91 4.40 -0.77
C ALA A 146 13.32 3.91 -1.08
N GLU A 147 13.45 3.16 -2.16
CA GLU A 147 14.71 2.90 -2.85
C GLU A 147 14.61 3.28 -4.32
N ASN A 148 15.75 3.58 -4.92
CA ASN A 148 15.87 3.74 -6.36
C ASN A 148 16.02 2.35 -7.01
N VAL A 149 15.31 2.12 -8.10
CA VAL A 149 15.30 0.86 -8.88
C VAL A 149 15.76 1.06 -10.30
#